data_AF-D3AUM8-F1
#
_entry.id   AF-D3AUM8-F1
#
_cell.length_a   1.000
_cell.length_b   1.000
_cell.length_c   1.000
_cell.angle_alpha   90.00
_cell.angle_beta   90.00
_cell.angle_gamma   90.00
#
_symmetry.space_group_name_H-M   'P 1'
#
loop_
_entity.id
_entity.type
_entity.pdbx_description
1 polymer ?
#
loop_
_entity_poly.entity_id
_entity_poly.type
_entity_poly.pdbx_seq_one_letter_code
_entity_poly.pdbx_strand_id
1 'polypeptide(L)'
;MKYLQDGGYYTAVIGKQHFWRSEIERGYDYEDIVDEHEPPAVISKELPEGAFGLPANKTVSDRVSSYVEFLADSDFTSGSQLYREINSKGIYEFTGEEKYHVDAYIGDRGRKWLEESCPGDRPWFLTLSFPGPHMPFDGIGLPDEKAYEDTELDLPETGLSDLFEKPPHYLDIARKF
;
A
#
# COMPACT_ATOMS: atom_id res chain seq x y z
N MET A 1 -3.11 18.54 -1.08
CA MET A 1 -1.81 19.22 -0.93
C MET A 1 -1.75 20.61 -1.54
N LYS A 2 -2.76 21.03 -2.32
CA LYS A 2 -2.85 22.35 -2.96
C LYS A 2 -2.48 23.55 -2.09
N TYR A 3 -2.97 23.64 -0.84
CA TYR A 3 -2.61 24.77 0.03
C TYR A 3 -1.13 24.84 0.40
N LEU A 4 -0.43 23.69 0.52
CA LEU A 4 1.02 23.68 0.74
C LEU A 4 1.75 24.13 -0.52
N GLN A 5 1.32 23.64 -1.69
CA GLN A 5 1.86 24.03 -2.98
C GLN A 5 1.71 25.55 -3.20
N ASP A 6 0.53 26.12 -2.92
CA ASP A 6 0.27 27.56 -3.00
C ASP A 6 1.10 28.36 -1.97
N GLY A 7 1.45 27.74 -0.86
CA GLY A 7 2.37 28.28 0.14
C GLY A 7 3.85 28.24 -0.27
N GLY A 8 4.16 27.75 -1.47
CA GLY A 8 5.53 27.69 -2.01
C GLY A 8 6.29 26.40 -1.70
N TYR A 9 5.62 25.39 -1.14
CA TYR A 9 6.23 24.07 -0.95
C TYR A 9 6.26 23.31 -2.28
N TYR A 10 7.35 22.60 -2.54
CA TYR A 10 7.31 21.49 -3.49
C TYR A 10 6.62 20.29 -2.83
N THR A 11 5.60 19.76 -3.46
CA THR A 11 4.73 18.74 -2.87
C THR A 11 4.87 17.42 -3.63
N ALA A 12 5.11 16.35 -2.90
CA ALA A 12 5.31 15.02 -3.49
C ALA A 12 4.49 13.95 -2.77
N VAL A 13 4.09 12.92 -3.52
CA VAL A 13 3.52 11.68 -2.97
C VAL A 13 4.19 10.48 -3.60
N ILE A 14 4.55 9.51 -2.76
CA ILE A 14 5.08 8.21 -3.15
C ILE A 14 4.35 7.13 -2.33
N GLY A 15 3.79 6.15 -3.01
CA GLY A 15 3.13 5.00 -2.40
C GLY A 15 1.61 5.10 -2.37
N LYS A 16 0.99 4.56 -1.33
CA LYS A 16 -0.45 4.27 -1.27
C LYS A 16 -1.29 5.52 -1.09
N GLN A 17 -2.12 5.84 -2.07
CA GLN A 17 -3.10 6.91 -1.94
C GLN A 17 -4.30 6.73 -2.87
N HIS A 18 -5.50 6.97 -2.36
CA HIS A 18 -6.73 6.86 -3.14
C HIS A 18 -7.34 8.24 -3.38
N PHE A 19 -7.42 8.62 -4.65
CA PHE A 19 -8.24 9.76 -5.07
C PHE A 19 -9.54 9.33 -5.73
N TRP A 20 -9.62 8.08 -6.18
CA TRP A 20 -10.67 7.64 -7.09
C TRP A 20 -10.82 8.64 -8.26
N ARG A 21 -12.00 8.74 -8.87
CA ARG A 21 -12.33 9.76 -9.89
C ARG A 21 -12.54 11.17 -9.34
N SER A 22 -11.96 11.49 -8.20
CA SER A 22 -12.04 12.84 -7.66
C SER A 22 -11.34 13.81 -8.61
N GLU A 23 -12.08 14.82 -9.07
CA GLU A 23 -11.59 15.92 -9.91
C GLU A 23 -10.89 17.00 -9.07
N ILE A 24 -10.64 16.75 -7.79
CA ILE A 24 -9.97 17.72 -6.92
C ILE A 24 -8.55 17.99 -7.42
N GLU A 25 -8.15 19.26 -7.34
CA GLU A 25 -6.75 19.62 -7.49
C GLU A 25 -5.95 19.04 -6.32
N ARG A 26 -5.23 17.95 -6.60
CA ARG A 26 -4.45 17.22 -5.59
C ARG A 26 -3.33 18.11 -5.04
N GLY A 27 -2.73 18.91 -5.92
CA GLY A 27 -1.68 19.86 -5.63
C GLY A 27 -0.38 19.17 -5.24
N TYR A 28 0.05 18.25 -6.11
CA TYR A 28 1.36 17.62 -6.07
C TYR A 28 2.18 18.08 -7.29
N ASP A 29 3.46 18.36 -7.06
CA ASP A 29 4.46 18.59 -8.10
C ASP A 29 5.09 17.27 -8.58
N TYR A 30 5.03 16.23 -7.74
CA TYR A 30 5.48 14.87 -8.04
C TYR A 30 4.48 13.83 -7.53
N GLU A 31 4.03 12.92 -8.41
CA GLU A 31 3.12 11.83 -8.08
C GLU A 31 3.69 10.47 -8.52
N ASP A 32 3.90 9.57 -7.57
CA ASP A 32 4.22 8.16 -7.79
C ASP A 32 3.29 7.30 -6.93
N ILE A 33 2.05 7.12 -7.39
CA ILE A 33 1.01 6.43 -6.62
C ILE A 33 1.05 4.92 -6.92
N VAL A 34 1.21 4.14 -5.86
CA VAL A 34 1.23 2.67 -5.88
C VAL A 34 0.02 2.17 -5.09
N ASP A 35 -0.96 1.57 -5.77
CA ASP A 35 -2.22 1.14 -5.14
C ASP A 35 -2.23 -0.34 -4.76
N GLU A 36 -1.19 -1.05 -5.11
CA GLU A 36 -1.03 -2.45 -4.79
C GLU A 36 -0.87 -2.61 -3.27
N HIS A 37 -1.62 -3.56 -2.70
CA HIS A 37 -1.40 -4.02 -1.33
C HIS A 37 -0.40 -5.18 -1.27
N GLU A 38 -0.23 -5.87 -2.40
CA GLU A 38 0.60 -7.06 -2.61
C GLU A 38 0.95 -7.14 -4.11
N PRO A 39 1.94 -7.96 -4.51
CA PRO A 39 2.16 -8.28 -5.93
C PRO A 39 0.86 -8.71 -6.65
N PRO A 40 0.48 -8.09 -7.78
CA PRO A 40 -0.80 -8.40 -8.41
C PRO A 40 -0.81 -9.81 -9.02
N ALA A 41 -2.00 -10.41 -9.10
CA ALA A 41 -2.18 -11.74 -9.70
C ALA A 41 -1.68 -11.82 -11.16
N VAL A 42 -1.74 -10.70 -11.89
CA VAL A 42 -1.17 -10.56 -13.23
C VAL A 42 -0.21 -9.37 -13.20
N ILE A 43 1.04 -9.61 -13.56
CA ILE A 43 2.07 -8.57 -13.67
C ILE A 43 2.31 -8.32 -15.16
N SER A 44 1.88 -7.14 -15.62
CA SER A 44 2.02 -6.69 -17.00
C SER A 44 2.07 -5.17 -17.04
N LYS A 45 2.73 -4.61 -18.05
CA LYS A 45 2.70 -3.17 -18.33
C LYS A 45 1.42 -2.73 -19.03
N GLU A 46 0.64 -3.69 -19.54
CA GLU A 46 -0.68 -3.43 -20.12
C GLU A 46 -1.69 -3.18 -19.01
N LEU A 47 -2.52 -2.15 -19.18
CA LEU A 47 -3.64 -1.92 -18.29
C LEU A 47 -4.74 -2.96 -18.54
N PRO A 48 -5.12 -3.76 -17.54
CA PRO A 48 -6.28 -4.63 -17.68
C PRO A 48 -7.56 -3.80 -17.78
N GLU A 49 -8.59 -4.35 -18.44
CA GLU A 49 -9.96 -3.91 -18.21
C GLU A 49 -10.33 -4.22 -16.75
N GLY A 50 -10.63 -3.17 -16.00
CA GLY A 50 -11.10 -3.24 -14.64
C GLY A 50 -12.59 -3.52 -14.52
N ALA A 51 -13.07 -3.57 -13.29
CA ALA A 51 -14.49 -3.71 -13.01
C ALA A 51 -15.27 -2.49 -13.53
N PHE A 52 -16.53 -2.72 -13.93
CA PHE A 52 -17.45 -1.69 -14.42
C PHE A 52 -17.01 -0.97 -15.72
N GLY A 53 -16.17 -1.62 -16.56
CA GLY A 53 -15.70 -1.04 -17.82
C GLY A 53 -14.72 0.11 -17.64
N LEU A 54 -14.01 0.12 -16.52
CA LEU A 54 -13.02 1.14 -16.17
C LEU A 54 -11.60 0.56 -16.29
N PRO A 55 -10.55 1.38 -16.50
CA PRO A 55 -9.18 0.91 -16.33
C PRO A 55 -8.97 0.25 -14.96
N ALA A 56 -8.24 -0.88 -14.91
CA ALA A 56 -8.06 -1.64 -13.67
C ALA A 56 -7.17 -0.94 -12.63
N ASN A 57 -6.41 0.09 -13.02
CA ASN A 57 -5.68 0.89 -12.06
C ASN A 57 -6.63 1.78 -11.26
N LYS A 58 -6.74 1.46 -9.97
CA LYS A 58 -7.63 2.09 -9.00
C LYS A 58 -7.29 3.58 -8.72
N THR A 59 -6.24 4.10 -9.34
CA THR A 59 -5.65 5.43 -9.15
C THR A 59 -5.96 6.44 -10.25
N VAL A 60 -6.88 6.12 -11.18
CA VAL A 60 -7.26 6.95 -12.35
C VAL A 60 -6.09 7.35 -13.27
N SER A 61 -5.02 6.58 -13.23
CA SER A 61 -3.88 6.71 -14.15
C SER A 61 -4.25 6.09 -15.52
N ASP A 62 -3.47 6.36 -16.56
CA ASP A 62 -3.55 5.71 -17.88
C ASP A 62 -2.45 4.65 -18.08
N ARG A 63 -1.73 4.32 -17.00
CA ARG A 63 -0.72 3.27 -16.91
C ARG A 63 -0.79 2.52 -15.58
N VAL A 64 -0.24 1.31 -15.54
CA VAL A 64 -0.03 0.59 -14.27
C VAL A 64 0.90 1.36 -13.33
N SER A 65 0.93 1.01 -12.04
CA SER A 65 1.82 1.69 -11.10
C SER A 65 3.30 1.41 -11.42
N SER A 66 4.18 2.29 -10.93
CA SER A 66 5.63 2.11 -11.04
C SER A 66 6.12 0.81 -10.40
N TYR A 67 5.41 0.30 -9.38
CA TYR A 67 5.68 -0.99 -8.76
C TYR A 67 5.40 -2.16 -9.70
N VAL A 68 4.27 -2.14 -10.41
CA VAL A 68 3.96 -3.18 -11.41
C VAL A 68 4.95 -3.13 -12.58
N GLU A 69 5.33 -1.94 -13.04
CA GLU A 69 6.38 -1.79 -14.05
C GLU A 69 7.70 -2.40 -13.57
N PHE A 70 8.11 -2.12 -12.33
CA PHE A 70 9.32 -2.66 -11.71
C PHE A 70 9.31 -4.19 -11.61
N LEU A 71 8.18 -4.79 -11.20
CA LEU A 71 8.05 -6.24 -11.15
C LEU A 71 8.10 -6.86 -12.56
N ALA A 72 7.43 -6.25 -13.53
CA ALA A 72 7.45 -6.70 -14.92
C ALA A 72 8.86 -6.60 -15.55
N ASP A 73 9.59 -5.52 -15.25
CA ASP A 73 10.99 -5.35 -15.66
C ASP A 73 11.96 -6.31 -14.96
N SER A 74 11.49 -6.96 -13.89
CA SER A 74 12.19 -8.03 -13.17
C SER A 74 11.76 -9.43 -13.63
N ASP A 75 11.13 -9.54 -14.81
CA ASP A 75 10.65 -10.78 -15.44
C ASP A 75 9.57 -11.55 -14.65
N PHE A 76 8.89 -10.90 -13.70
CA PHE A 76 7.73 -11.49 -13.04
C PHE A 76 6.46 -11.32 -13.89
N THR A 77 5.62 -12.34 -13.86
CA THR A 77 4.34 -12.38 -14.61
C THR A 77 3.13 -12.61 -13.70
N SER A 78 3.35 -13.08 -12.48
CA SER A 78 2.32 -13.33 -11.48
C SER A 78 2.85 -13.10 -10.06
N GLY A 79 2.04 -12.48 -9.20
CA GLY A 79 2.32 -12.32 -7.77
C GLY A 79 2.52 -13.65 -7.04
N SER A 80 1.97 -14.76 -7.55
CA SER A 80 2.20 -16.10 -7.00
C SER A 80 3.66 -16.58 -7.11
N GLN A 81 4.50 -15.87 -7.87
CA GLN A 81 5.96 -16.11 -7.92
C GLN A 81 6.67 -15.48 -6.70
N LEU A 82 6.00 -14.58 -5.99
CA LEU A 82 6.57 -13.76 -4.92
C LEU A 82 5.91 -14.01 -3.56
N TYR A 83 4.70 -14.55 -3.52
CA TYR A 83 4.05 -14.98 -2.27
C TYR A 83 3.25 -16.26 -2.43
N ARG A 84 2.88 -16.85 -1.28
CA ARG A 84 1.89 -17.93 -1.18
C ARG A 84 0.88 -17.66 -0.08
N GLU A 85 -0.37 -18.03 -0.32
CA GLU A 85 -1.43 -17.97 0.69
C GLU A 85 -1.22 -19.06 1.76
N ILE A 86 -1.20 -18.67 3.02
CA ILE A 86 -1.11 -19.58 4.18
C ILE A 86 -2.50 -20.03 4.60
N ASN A 87 -3.49 -19.13 4.58
CA ASN A 87 -4.87 -19.46 4.88
C ASN A 87 -5.88 -18.50 4.25
N SER A 88 -7.12 -18.99 4.16
CA SER A 88 -8.30 -18.26 3.64
C SER A 88 -8.71 -16.99 4.39
N LYS A 89 -8.02 -16.60 5.47
CA LYS A 89 -8.26 -15.33 6.18
C LYS A 89 -7.39 -14.20 5.67
N GLY A 90 -6.65 -14.42 4.58
CA GLY A 90 -5.80 -13.40 3.96
C GLY A 90 -4.45 -13.26 4.65
N ILE A 91 -3.88 -14.38 5.10
CA ILE A 91 -2.50 -14.47 5.61
C ILE A 91 -1.64 -15.09 4.52
N TYR A 92 -0.53 -14.43 4.21
CA TYR A 92 0.38 -14.77 3.13
C TYR A 92 1.82 -14.78 3.65
N GLU A 93 2.63 -15.60 3.00
CA GLU A 93 4.07 -15.62 3.15
C GLU A 93 4.71 -15.07 1.88
N PHE A 94 5.53 -14.05 2.04
CA PHE A 94 6.34 -13.48 0.99
C PHE A 94 7.60 -14.34 0.80
N THR A 95 7.73 -14.96 -0.37
CA THR A 95 8.83 -15.89 -0.71
C THR A 95 9.87 -15.26 -1.63
N GLY A 96 9.63 -14.04 -2.13
CA GLY A 96 10.56 -13.29 -2.98
C GLY A 96 11.70 -12.64 -2.19
N GLU A 97 12.65 -12.03 -2.90
CA GLU A 97 13.62 -11.11 -2.28
C GLU A 97 12.89 -9.87 -1.74
N GLU A 98 13.27 -9.38 -0.56
CA GLU A 98 12.66 -8.24 0.13
C GLU A 98 12.45 -7.02 -0.77
N LYS A 99 13.38 -6.71 -1.67
CA LYS A 99 13.27 -5.57 -2.61
C LYS A 99 12.03 -5.61 -3.53
N TYR A 100 11.42 -6.79 -3.71
CA TYR A 100 10.20 -6.97 -4.49
C TYR A 100 8.94 -6.84 -3.64
N HIS A 101 9.05 -6.77 -2.32
CA HIS A 101 7.93 -6.43 -1.45
C HIS A 101 7.53 -4.98 -1.66
N VAL A 102 6.22 -4.69 -1.64
CA VAL A 102 5.70 -3.37 -1.99
C VAL A 102 6.15 -2.27 -1.02
N ASP A 103 6.28 -2.58 0.27
CA ASP A 103 6.73 -1.62 1.27
C ASP A 103 8.23 -1.31 1.08
N ALA A 104 9.04 -2.34 0.83
CA ALA A 104 10.47 -2.17 0.54
C ALA A 104 10.68 -1.34 -0.74
N TYR A 105 9.89 -1.61 -1.78
CA TYR A 105 9.90 -0.83 -3.02
C TYR A 105 9.57 0.64 -2.74
N ILE A 106 8.47 0.93 -2.05
CA ILE A 106 8.05 2.30 -1.70
C ILE A 106 9.13 3.01 -0.87
N GLY A 107 9.73 2.31 0.09
CA GLY A 107 10.84 2.82 0.89
C GLY A 107 12.05 3.24 0.03
N ASP A 108 12.47 2.38 -0.90
CA ASP A 108 13.57 2.70 -1.83
C ASP A 108 13.21 3.85 -2.77
N ARG A 109 11.96 3.94 -3.25
CA ARG A 109 11.48 5.07 -4.06
C ARG A 109 11.53 6.38 -3.27
N GLY A 110 11.11 6.37 -2.01
CA GLY A 110 11.21 7.53 -1.11
C GLY A 110 12.66 7.97 -0.91
N ARG A 111 13.57 7.03 -0.65
CA ARG A 111 15.01 7.28 -0.52
C ARG A 111 15.59 7.91 -1.80
N LYS A 112 15.33 7.31 -2.96
CA LYS A 112 15.78 7.84 -4.27
C LYS A 112 15.26 9.25 -4.52
N TRP A 113 13.99 9.51 -4.22
CA TRP A 113 13.43 10.85 -4.38
C TRP A 113 14.15 11.87 -3.49
N LEU A 114 14.44 11.52 -2.24
CA LEU A 114 15.21 12.39 -1.33
C LEU A 114 16.62 12.70 -1.84
N GLU A 115 17.28 11.74 -2.46
CA GLU A 115 18.65 11.88 -2.97
C GLU A 115 18.73 12.63 -4.30
N GLU A 116 17.76 12.39 -5.20
CA GLU A 116 17.88 12.79 -6.62
C GLU A 116 16.89 13.89 -7.04
N SER A 117 15.72 13.98 -6.40
CA SER A 117 14.60 14.82 -6.86
C SER A 117 14.20 15.91 -5.87
N CYS A 118 14.57 15.76 -4.61
CA CYS A 118 14.25 16.70 -3.54
C CYS A 118 14.82 18.10 -3.84
N PRO A 119 14.00 19.17 -3.83
CA PRO A 119 14.47 20.49 -4.20
C PRO A 119 15.35 21.09 -3.10
N GLY A 120 16.51 21.64 -3.52
CA GLY A 120 17.42 22.37 -2.64
C GLY A 120 17.12 23.86 -2.50
N ASP A 121 16.19 24.41 -3.28
CA ASP A 121 15.95 25.85 -3.42
C ASP A 121 14.64 26.35 -2.75
N ARG A 122 13.79 25.44 -2.27
CA ARG A 122 12.50 25.75 -1.62
C ARG A 122 12.12 24.66 -0.61
N PRO A 123 11.25 24.95 0.37
CA PRO A 123 10.76 23.90 1.27
C PRO A 123 9.98 22.85 0.49
N TRP A 124 9.95 21.63 1.02
CA TRP A 124 9.23 20.52 0.40
C TRP A 124 8.40 19.75 1.42
N PHE A 125 7.39 19.03 0.91
CA PHE A 125 6.53 18.15 1.68
C PHE A 125 6.34 16.85 0.90
N LEU A 126 6.84 15.74 1.44
CA LEU A 126 6.68 14.40 0.86
C LEU A 126 5.68 13.59 1.71
N THR A 127 4.68 13.03 1.05
CA THR A 127 3.86 11.96 1.60
C THR A 127 4.44 10.63 1.16
N LEU A 128 5.15 9.93 2.05
CA LEU A 128 5.61 8.56 1.82
C LEU A 128 4.65 7.61 2.53
N SER A 129 3.84 6.86 1.77
CA SER A 129 2.73 6.08 2.32
C SER A 129 2.86 4.60 1.97
N PHE A 130 2.98 3.76 3.00
CA PHE A 130 3.10 2.32 2.88
C PHE A 130 1.71 1.66 2.92
N PRO A 131 1.42 0.65 2.08
CA PRO A 131 0.20 -0.15 2.20
C PRO A 131 0.20 -1.04 3.44
N GLY A 132 1.34 -1.58 3.88
CA GLY A 132 1.41 -2.41 5.09
C GLY A 132 1.08 -1.61 6.38
N PRO A 133 0.56 -2.26 7.43
CA PRO A 133 0.18 -3.67 7.55
C PRO A 133 -1.30 -3.90 7.18
N HIS A 134 -1.83 -3.22 6.15
CA HIS A 134 -3.20 -3.46 5.68
C HIS A 134 -3.33 -4.86 5.08
N MET A 135 -4.50 -5.49 5.23
CA MET A 135 -4.76 -6.80 4.62
C MET A 135 -4.63 -6.79 3.08
N PRO A 136 -4.15 -7.86 2.45
CA PRO A 136 -3.68 -9.12 3.04
C PRO A 136 -2.40 -8.95 3.89
N PHE A 137 -2.28 -9.74 4.97
CA PHE A 137 -1.07 -9.73 5.80
C PHE A 137 0.00 -10.58 5.14
N ASP A 138 1.14 -9.98 4.80
CA ASP A 138 2.20 -10.59 4.00
C ASP A 138 3.60 -10.47 4.63
N GLY A 139 3.67 -10.20 5.93
CA GLY A 139 4.93 -10.03 6.66
C GLY A 139 5.70 -11.32 6.96
N ILE A 140 5.09 -12.50 6.76
CA ILE A 140 5.76 -13.80 6.93
C ILE A 140 6.79 -13.97 5.80
N GLY A 141 8.01 -14.43 6.10
CA GLY A 141 9.10 -14.56 5.15
C GLY A 141 9.98 -13.31 5.00
N LEU A 142 9.59 -12.18 5.60
CA LEU A 142 10.40 -10.96 5.67
C LEU A 142 11.35 -10.98 6.88
N PRO A 143 12.44 -10.18 6.87
CA PRO A 143 13.40 -10.15 7.98
C PRO A 143 12.78 -9.82 9.35
N ASP A 144 11.73 -9.00 9.38
CA ASP A 144 11.02 -8.58 10.60
C ASP A 144 10.33 -9.74 11.33
N GLU A 145 10.01 -10.85 10.64
CA GLU A 145 9.45 -12.05 11.25
C GLU A 145 10.32 -12.58 12.39
N LYS A 146 11.65 -12.45 12.26
CA LYS A 146 12.62 -12.90 13.27
C LYS A 146 12.45 -12.21 14.62
N ALA A 147 11.88 -11.01 14.64
CA ALA A 147 11.60 -10.32 15.90
C ALA A 147 10.52 -11.03 16.73
N TYR A 148 9.73 -11.93 16.11
CA TYR A 148 8.58 -12.59 16.70
C TYR A 148 8.73 -14.12 16.83
N GLU A 149 9.80 -14.73 16.31
CA GLU A 149 9.98 -16.20 16.27
C GLU A 149 9.90 -16.87 17.65
N ASP A 150 10.51 -16.25 18.66
CA ASP A 150 10.50 -16.72 20.06
C ASP A 150 9.57 -15.89 20.97
N THR A 151 8.69 -15.08 20.37
CA THR A 151 7.77 -14.23 21.13
C THR A 151 6.43 -14.93 21.32
N GLU A 152 6.10 -15.28 22.57
CA GLU A 152 4.73 -15.61 22.91
C GLU A 152 3.88 -14.33 22.92
N LEU A 153 2.98 -14.21 21.94
CA LEU A 153 2.04 -13.10 21.84
C LEU A 153 0.76 -13.46 22.59
N ASP A 154 0.44 -12.68 23.63
CA ASP A 154 -0.85 -12.74 24.29
C ASP A 154 -1.96 -12.40 23.28
N LEU A 155 -3.05 -13.17 23.31
CA LEU A 155 -4.25 -12.79 22.58
C LEU A 155 -4.80 -11.48 23.18
N PRO A 156 -5.33 -10.57 22.35
CA PRO A 156 -5.95 -9.36 22.86
C PRO A 156 -7.10 -9.74 23.80
N GLU A 157 -7.08 -9.19 25.02
CA GLU A 157 -8.21 -9.31 25.94
C GLU A 157 -9.42 -8.64 25.28
N THR A 158 -10.43 -9.44 24.96
CA THR A 158 -11.68 -8.95 24.37
C THR A 158 -12.87 -9.53 25.12
N GLY A 159 -13.90 -8.72 25.31
CA GLY A 159 -15.10 -9.06 26.06
C GLY A 159 -16.33 -8.34 25.53
N LEU A 160 -17.52 -8.82 25.95
CA LEU A 160 -18.78 -8.19 25.55
C LEU A 160 -18.86 -6.71 25.97
N SER A 161 -18.21 -6.37 27.09
CA SER A 161 -18.10 -5.00 27.60
C SER A 161 -17.49 -4.03 26.59
N ASP A 162 -16.60 -4.50 25.71
CA ASP A 162 -15.93 -3.66 24.71
C ASP A 162 -16.91 -3.09 23.67
N LEU A 163 -18.10 -3.70 23.56
CA LEU A 163 -19.16 -3.23 22.68
C LEU A 163 -19.94 -2.04 23.28
N PHE A 164 -19.92 -1.87 24.61
CA PHE A 164 -20.79 -0.89 25.28
C PHE A 164 -20.29 0.55 25.15
N GLU A 165 -19.01 0.74 24.85
CA GLU A 165 -18.43 2.05 24.52
C GLU A 165 -18.43 2.35 23.01
N LYS A 166 -18.83 1.40 22.17
CA LYS A 166 -18.89 1.57 20.71
C LYS A 166 -20.20 2.25 20.29
N PRO A 167 -20.25 2.83 19.08
CA PRO A 167 -21.49 3.39 18.55
C PRO A 167 -22.64 2.36 18.55
N PRO A 168 -23.92 2.81 18.69
CA PRO A 168 -25.06 1.92 18.95
C PRO A 168 -25.25 0.75 17.98
N HIS A 169 -24.80 0.85 16.73
CA HIS A 169 -24.91 -0.22 15.74
C HIS A 169 -24.05 -1.45 16.07
N TYR A 170 -23.02 -1.31 16.93
CA TYR A 170 -22.24 -2.44 17.41
C TYR A 170 -22.98 -3.26 18.49
N LEU A 171 -23.98 -2.69 19.16
CA LEU A 171 -24.78 -3.41 20.17
C LEU A 171 -25.65 -4.51 19.56
N ASP A 172 -25.91 -4.46 18.25
CA ASP A 172 -26.61 -5.54 17.54
C ASP A 172 -25.78 -6.83 17.49
N ILE A 173 -24.46 -6.74 17.63
CA ILE A 173 -23.59 -7.92 17.77
C ILE A 173 -23.89 -8.63 19.10
N ALA A 174 -24.10 -7.88 20.18
CA ALA A 174 -24.41 -8.43 21.50
C ALA A 174 -25.74 -9.20 21.52
N ARG A 175 -26.69 -8.86 20.63
CA ARG A 175 -27.97 -9.58 20.50
C ARG A 175 -27.86 -10.96 19.85
N LYS A 176 -26.72 -11.27 19.23
CA LYS A 176 -26.47 -12.55 18.55
C LYS A 176 -25.81 -13.59 19.45
N PHE A 177 -25.48 -13.22 20.68
CA PHE A 177 -24.99 -14.09 21.75
C PHE A 177 -26.09 -14.25 22.81
#